data_AF-A0A356QW76-F1
#
_entry.id   AF-A0A356QW76-F1
#
_cell.length_a   1.000
_cell.length_b   1.000
_cell.length_c   1.000
_cell.angle_alpha   90.00
_cell.angle_beta   90.00
_cell.angle_gamma   90.00
#
_symmetry.space_group_name_H-M   'P 1'
#
loop_
_entity.id
_entity.type
_entity.pdbx_description
1 polymer ?
#
loop_
_entity_poly.entity_id
_entity_poly.type
_entity_poly.pdbx_seq_one_letter_code
_entity_poly.pdbx_strand_id
1 'polypeptide(L)'
;VHETESQVILNGSRDISFTMDLVKKDVGLFQEVATRNNVPLEIAPVLVEIFNDGIKRFGERELSPNIIKRLEEATGLEILAPGFPAEMLDDEPEESGYEVIPQGL
;
A
#
# COMPACT_ATOMS: atom_id res chain seq x y z
N VAL A 1 -9.28 -12.26 7.21
CA VAL A 1 -8.25 -12.63 8.23
C VAL A 1 -6.88 -12.31 7.65
N HIS A 2 -6.10 -11.40 8.23
CA HIS A 2 -4.75 -10.97 7.75
C HIS A 2 -4.58 -10.85 6.21
N GLU A 3 -5.51 -10.16 5.53
CA GLU A 3 -5.35 -9.72 4.12
C GLU A 3 -4.35 -8.57 4.05
N THR A 4 -3.10 -8.88 4.33
CA THR A 4 -2.04 -7.90 4.33
C THR A 4 -1.12 -8.21 3.18
N GLU A 5 -0.80 -7.18 2.40
CA GLU A 5 0.15 -7.19 1.29
C GLU A 5 1.51 -7.80 1.71
N SER A 6 1.80 -7.88 3.02
CA SER A 6 2.95 -8.61 3.56
C SER A 6 3.03 -10.07 3.13
N GLN A 7 1.91 -10.75 2.84
CA GLN A 7 1.95 -12.14 2.35
C GLN A 7 2.67 -12.23 1.01
N VAL A 8 2.31 -11.37 0.05
CA VAL A 8 2.93 -11.35 -1.28
C VAL A 8 4.33 -10.72 -1.26
N ILE A 9 4.64 -9.87 -0.28
CA ILE A 9 6.01 -9.43 0.00
C ILE A 9 6.86 -10.63 0.41
N LEU A 10 6.42 -11.40 1.41
CA LEU A 10 7.18 -12.53 1.96
C LEU A 10 7.29 -13.70 0.97
N ASN A 11 6.28 -13.93 0.14
CA ASN A 11 6.38 -14.88 -0.98
C ASN A 11 7.32 -14.39 -2.09
N GLY A 12 7.37 -13.07 -2.29
CA GLY A 12 8.21 -12.41 -3.28
C GLY A 12 7.50 -12.07 -4.60
N SER A 13 6.26 -12.54 -4.82
CA SER A 13 5.45 -12.18 -5.99
C SER A 13 5.23 -10.69 -6.10
N ARG A 14 5.00 -10.02 -4.95
CA ARG A 14 4.72 -8.58 -4.84
C ARG A 14 3.56 -8.11 -5.72
N ASP A 15 2.73 -9.05 -6.17
CA ASP A 15 1.62 -8.80 -7.07
C ASP A 15 0.32 -8.68 -6.30
N ILE A 16 -0.15 -7.43 -6.22
CA ILE A 16 -1.50 -7.08 -5.76
C ILE A 16 -2.25 -6.30 -6.83
N SER A 17 -1.74 -6.27 -8.06
CA SER A 17 -2.31 -5.48 -9.17
C SER A 17 -2.53 -3.98 -8.85
N PHE A 18 -1.75 -3.42 -7.93
CA PHE A 18 -1.82 -2.02 -7.52
C PHE A 18 -0.43 -1.38 -7.65
N THR A 19 -0.37 -0.24 -8.34
CA THR A 19 0.90 0.40 -8.71
C THR A 19 1.25 1.59 -7.80
N MET A 20 2.52 1.96 -7.78
CA MET A 20 3.06 3.05 -6.95
C MET A 20 2.35 4.39 -7.19
N ASP A 21 2.01 4.69 -8.45
CA ASP A 21 1.26 5.90 -8.81
C ASP A 21 -0.16 5.91 -8.23
N LEU A 22 -0.83 4.76 -8.13
CA LEU A 22 -2.15 4.65 -7.51
C LEU A 22 -2.07 4.89 -6.00
N VAL A 23 -1.07 4.35 -5.31
CA VAL A 23 -0.87 4.66 -3.88
C VAL A 23 -0.56 6.14 -3.68
N LYS A 24 0.33 6.71 -4.49
CA LYS A 24 0.65 8.15 -4.44
C LYS A 24 -0.61 9.01 -4.65
N LYS A 25 -1.48 8.62 -5.59
CA LYS A 25 -2.75 9.33 -5.86
C LYS A 25 -3.64 9.36 -4.63
N ASP A 26 -3.83 8.22 -3.96
CA ASP A 26 -4.71 8.13 -2.80
C ASP A 26 -4.12 8.88 -1.59
N VAL A 27 -2.83 8.66 -1.26
CA VAL A 27 -2.16 9.37 -0.16
C VAL A 27 -2.12 10.88 -0.41
N GLY A 28 -1.89 11.30 -1.66
CA GLY A 28 -1.93 12.70 -2.07
C GLY A 28 -3.30 13.33 -1.84
N LEU A 29 -4.38 12.64 -2.23
CA LEU A 29 -5.75 13.09 -2.00
C LEU A 29 -6.03 13.28 -0.50
N PHE A 30 -5.66 12.33 0.35
CA PHE A 30 -5.83 12.44 1.81
C PHE A 30 -5.05 13.61 2.40
N GLN A 31 -3.78 13.79 1.98
CA GLN A 31 -2.95 14.90 2.43
C GLN A 31 -3.56 16.25 2.04
N GLU A 32 -4.08 16.38 0.80
CA GLU A 32 -4.74 17.60 0.34
C GLU A 32 -6.00 17.92 1.15
N VAL A 33 -6.86 16.93 1.41
CA VAL A 33 -8.06 17.09 2.23
C VAL A 33 -7.70 17.54 3.64
N ALA A 34 -6.71 16.91 4.28
CA ALA A 34 -6.24 17.30 5.60
C ALA A 34 -5.70 18.73 5.63
N THR A 35 -4.92 19.11 4.62
CA THR A 35 -4.34 20.45 4.48
C THR A 35 -5.43 21.50 4.36
N ARG A 36 -6.46 21.28 3.53
CA ARG A 36 -7.61 22.18 3.37
C ARG A 36 -8.40 22.39 4.67
N ASN A 37 -8.39 21.39 5.55
CA ASN A 37 -9.10 21.41 6.83
C ASN A 37 -8.21 21.74 8.04
N ASN A 38 -6.94 22.14 7.82
CA ASN A 38 -5.97 22.43 8.88
C ASN A 38 -5.76 21.27 9.86
N VAL A 39 -5.83 20.02 9.38
CA VAL A 39 -5.57 18.82 10.17
C VAL A 39 -4.08 18.46 10.06
N PRO A 40 -3.32 18.47 11.18
CA PRO A 40 -1.88 18.24 11.16
C PRO A 40 -1.57 16.74 11.11
N LEU A 41 -1.63 16.13 9.92
CA LEU A 41 -1.23 14.74 9.72
C LEU A 41 0.30 14.64 9.70
N GLU A 42 0.90 14.08 10.74
CA GLU A 42 2.36 13.95 10.86
C GLU A 42 2.95 12.89 9.92
N ILE A 43 2.22 11.79 9.70
CA ILE A 43 2.71 10.63 8.95
C ILE A 43 2.45 10.75 7.44
N ALA A 44 1.36 11.40 7.04
CA ALA A 44 0.97 11.49 5.64
C ALA A 44 2.02 12.17 4.74
N PRO A 45 2.68 13.28 5.13
CA PRO A 45 3.77 13.86 4.35
C PRO A 45 4.94 12.88 4.15
N VAL A 46 5.29 12.12 5.19
CA VAL A 46 6.37 11.12 5.14
C VAL A 46 6.01 9.98 4.18
N LEU A 47 4.75 9.53 4.18
CA LEU A 47 4.27 8.53 3.22
C LEU A 47 4.35 9.04 1.78
N VAL A 48 3.96 10.29 1.52
CA VAL A 48 4.10 10.92 0.19
C VAL A 48 5.57 10.94 -0.25
N GLU A 49 6.48 11.31 0.63
CA GLU A 49 7.92 11.31 0.32
C GLU A 49 8.46 9.91 0.03
N ILE A 50 8.04 8.90 0.81
CA ILE A 50 8.40 7.49 0.61
C ILE A 50 7.98 7.01 -0.79
N PHE A 51 6.75 7.27 -1.20
CA PHE A 51 6.25 6.84 -2.51
C PHE A 51 6.84 7.66 -3.66
N ASN A 52 7.13 8.95 -3.47
CA ASN A 52 7.87 9.72 -4.47
C ASN A 52 9.30 9.17 -4.70
N ASP A 53 10.01 8.78 -3.63
CA ASP A 53 11.32 8.13 -3.74
C ASP A 53 11.21 6.74 -4.39
N GLY A 54 10.21 5.94 -4.00
CA GLY A 54 9.93 4.64 -4.62
C GLY A 54 9.68 4.75 -6.13
N ILE A 55 8.81 5.69 -6.55
CA ILE A 55 8.52 5.98 -7.95
C ILE A 55 9.78 6.40 -8.70
N LYS A 56 10.60 7.27 -8.10
CA LYS A 56 11.86 7.73 -8.72
C LYS A 56 12.84 6.58 -8.97
N ARG A 57 12.87 5.57 -8.09
CA ARG A 57 13.79 4.42 -8.18
C ARG A 57 13.26 3.31 -9.09
N PHE A 58 11.98 2.99 -9.00
CA PHE A 58 11.42 1.77 -9.58
C PHE A 58 10.39 2.03 -10.69
N GLY A 59 9.93 3.27 -10.83
CA GLY A 59 8.93 3.69 -11.82
C GLY A 59 7.52 3.78 -11.26
N GLU A 60 6.68 4.57 -11.93
CA GLU A 60 5.29 4.84 -11.53
C GLU A 60 4.39 3.61 -11.61
N ARG A 61 4.63 2.75 -12.61
CA ARG A 61 3.86 1.53 -12.87
C ARG A 61 4.42 0.28 -12.19
N GLU A 62 5.41 0.45 -11.32
CA GLU A 62 5.88 -0.64 -10.46
C GLU A 62 4.79 -0.98 -9.44
N LEU A 63 4.71 -2.26 -9.06
CA LEU A 63 3.78 -2.75 -8.05
C LEU A 63 4.12 -2.15 -6.68
N SER A 64 3.13 -1.60 -5.96
CA SER A 64 3.38 -0.90 -4.70
C SER A 64 4.08 -1.72 -3.61
N PRO A 65 3.91 -3.06 -3.49
CA PRO A 65 4.66 -3.84 -2.50
C PRO A 65 6.18 -3.82 -2.72
N ASN A 66 6.66 -3.49 -3.93
CA ASN A 66 8.09 -3.25 -4.19
C ASN A 66 8.66 -2.05 -3.42
N ILE A 67 7.85 -1.28 -2.69
CA ILE A 67 8.35 -0.20 -1.83
C ILE A 67 9.30 -0.73 -0.74
N ILE A 68 9.14 -2.00 -0.35
CA ILE A 68 10.03 -2.69 0.58
C ILE A 68 11.47 -2.79 0.05
N LYS A 69 11.66 -2.80 -1.28
CA LYS A 69 13.00 -2.85 -1.89
C LYS A 69 13.89 -1.69 -1.44
N ARG A 70 13.30 -0.55 -1.06
CA ARG A 70 14.05 0.58 -0.47
C ARG A 70 14.80 0.16 0.80
N LEU A 71 14.20 -0.71 1.61
CA LEU A 71 14.82 -1.25 2.82
C LEU A 71 15.72 -2.45 2.50
N GLU A 72 15.33 -3.33 1.58
CA GLU A 72 16.16 -4.46 1.12
C GLU A 72 17.50 -3.95 0.57
N GLU A 73 17.47 -2.95 -0.32
CA GLU A 73 18.67 -2.32 -0.90
C GLU A 73 19.54 -1.62 0.14
N ALA A 74 18.92 -0.98 1.14
CA ALA A 74 19.66 -0.24 2.17
C ALA A 74 20.31 -1.17 3.21
N THR A 75 19.76 -2.36 3.42
CA THR A 75 20.20 -3.30 4.47
C THR A 75 20.93 -4.52 3.91
N GLY A 76 20.80 -4.81 2.62
CA GLY A 76 21.26 -6.05 2.00
C GLY A 76 20.46 -7.28 2.43
N LEU A 77 19.30 -7.09 3.07
CA LEU A 77 18.42 -8.18 3.49
C LEU A 77 17.39 -8.49 2.42
N GLU A 78 17.00 -9.76 2.32
CA GLU A 78 15.84 -10.20 1.55
C GLU A 78 14.68 -10.42 2.51
N ILE A 79 13.56 -9.73 2.29
CA ILE A 79 12.36 -9.83 3.14
C ILE A 79 11.45 -10.91 2.55
N LEU A 80 11.95 -12.14 2.56
CA LEU A 80 11.26 -13.34 2.06
C LEU A 80 11.12 -14.38 3.17
N ALA A 81 10.03 -15.14 3.12
CA ALA A 81 9.81 -16.27 4.01
C ALA A 81 9.00 -17.37 3.30
N PRO A 82 9.28 -18.66 3.60
CA PRO A 82 8.50 -19.76 3.02
C PRO A 82 7.09 -19.82 3.62
N GLY A 83 6.15 -20.43 2.89
CA GLY A 83 4.80 -20.73 3.38
C GLY A 83 3.75 -19.65 3.15
N PHE A 84 4.08 -18.57 2.43
CA PHE A 84 3.14 -17.53 2.02
C PHE A 84 2.66 -17.74 0.58
N PRO A 85 1.39 -17.45 0.26
CA PRO A 85 0.86 -17.60 -1.10
C PRO A 85 1.41 -16.52 -2.04
N ALA A 86 1.46 -16.83 -3.35
CA ALA A 86 1.92 -15.88 -4.38
C ALA A 86 0.85 -14.85 -4.75
N GLU A 87 -0.42 -15.14 -4.48
CA GLU A 87 -1.54 -14.26 -4.76
C GLU A 87 -2.43 -14.21 -3.52
N MET A 88 -3.08 -13.06 -3.30
CA MET A 88 -4.12 -12.97 -2.28
C MET A 88 -5.39 -13.63 -2.80
N LEU A 89 -5.94 -14.54 -2.02
CA LEU A 89 -7.20 -15.22 -2.33
C LEU A 89 -8.27 -14.71 -1.38
N ASP A 90 -9.37 -14.26 -1.94
CA ASP A 90 -10.60 -13.96 -1.21
C ASP A 90 -11.45 -15.24 -1.16
N ASP A 91 -11.72 -15.72 0.05
CA ASP A 91 -12.56 -16.89 0.31
C ASP A 91 -13.96 -16.49 0.81
N GLU A 92 -14.26 -15.20 0.90
CA GLU A 92 -15.60 -14.72 1.25
C GLU A 92 -16.56 -14.88 0.05
N PRO A 93 -17.81 -15.33 0.29
CA PRO A 93 -18.80 -15.42 -0.76
C PRO A 93 -19.19 -14.02 -1.25
N GLU A 94 -19.43 -13.87 -2.56
CA GLU A 94 -19.95 -12.62 -3.11
C GLU A 94 -21.31 -12.26 -2.47
N GLU A 95 -21.42 -11.04 -1.94
CA GLU A 95 -22.65 -10.50 -1.38
C GLU A 95 -23.09 -9.22 -2.11
N SER A 96 -24.39 -8.92 -2.05
CA SER A 96 -24.91 -7.66 -2.57
C SER A 96 -24.45 -6.50 -1.69
N GLY A 97 -23.79 -5.51 -2.29
CA GLY A 97 -23.39 -4.28 -1.60
C GLY A 97 -24.60 -3.56 -1.01
N TYR A 98 -24.41 -2.93 0.16
CA TYR A 98 -25.43 -2.13 0.83
C TYR A 98 -24.88 -0.78 1.25
N GLU A 99 -25.76 0.21 1.38
CA GLU A 99 -25.38 1.53 1.85
C GLU A 99 -25.10 1.50 3.35
N VAL A 100 -23.89 1.90 3.74
CA VAL A 100 -23.51 2.06 5.14
C VAL A 100 -23.97 3.44 5.58
N ILE A 101 -24.97 3.50 6.45
CA ILE A 101 -25.39 4.76 7.10
C ILE A 101 -24.46 5.01 8.29
N PRO A 102 -23.58 6.02 8.23
CA PRO A 102 -22.67 6.31 9.34
C PRO A 102 -23.48 6.70 10.57
N GLN A 103 -23.24 6.01 11.68
CA GLN A 103 -23.79 6.40 12.97
C GLN A 103 -22.90 7.52 13.54
N GLY A 104 -23.15 8.76 13.13
CA GLY A 104 -22.49 9.94 13.72
C GLY A 104 -22.98 10.22 15.15
N LEU A 105 -22.11 10.81 15.97
CA LEU A 105 -22.38 11.40 17.30
C LEU A 105 -23.13 12.74 17.18
#